data_AF-A0A063Y4N0-F1
#
_entry.id   AF-A0A063Y4N0-F1
#
_cell.length_a   1.000
_cell.length_b   1.000
_cell.length_c   1.000
_cell.angle_alpha   90.00
_cell.angle_beta   90.00
_cell.angle_gamma   90.00
#
_symmetry.space_group_name_H-M   'P 1'
#
loop_
_entity.id
_entity.type
_entity.pdbx_description
1 polymer ?
#
loop_
_entity_poly.entity_id
_entity_poly.type
_entity_poly.pdbx_seq_one_letter_code
_entity_poly.pdbx_strand_id
1 'polypeptide(L)' 'MAEPVTSLKRASEIAQQAFGGQVVKAEEVEVDQKKVFVIRIVNDGRVRDVMIDPANGAILNP' A
#
# COMPACT_ATOMS: atom_id res chain seq x y z
N MET A 1 19.13 7.09 1.16
CA MET A 1 17.91 7.94 1.13
C MET A 1 16.78 7.04 0.69
N ALA A 2 15.62 7.07 1.35
CA ALA A 2 14.47 6.29 0.91
C ALA A 2 13.92 6.88 -0.39
N GLU A 3 13.51 6.03 -1.33
CA GLU A 3 12.88 6.49 -2.57
C GLU A 3 11.40 6.76 -2.31
N PRO A 4 10.88 7.95 -2.69
CA PRO A 4 9.47 8.24 -2.56
C PRO A 4 8.65 7.30 -3.44
N VAL A 5 7.55 6.80 -2.91
CA VAL A 5 6.57 6.04 -3.66
C VAL A 5 5.68 7.05 -4.35
N THR A 6 5.88 7.26 -5.64
CA THR A 6 5.14 8.27 -6.42
C THR A 6 4.03 7.66 -7.27
N SER A 7 3.77 6.36 -7.15
CA SER A 7 2.74 5.67 -7.94
C SER A 7 2.05 4.54 -7.19
N LEU A 8 0.77 4.34 -7.51
CA LEU A 8 -0.03 3.20 -7.04
C LEU A 8 0.58 1.86 -7.43
N LYS A 9 1.27 1.79 -8.59
CA LYS A 9 1.99 0.60 -9.03
C LYS A 9 3.08 0.23 -8.03
N ARG A 10 3.93 1.20 -7.66
CA ARG A 10 5.02 0.95 -6.72
C ARG A 10 4.51 0.60 -5.32
N ALA A 11 3.45 1.27 -4.85
CA ALA A 11 2.77 0.93 -3.60
C ALA A 11 2.21 -0.50 -3.63
N SER A 12 1.58 -0.90 -4.75
CA SER A 12 1.06 -2.25 -4.93
C SER A 12 2.16 -3.31 -4.89
N GLU A 13 3.31 -3.05 -5.51
CA GLU A 13 4.48 -3.95 -5.46
C GLU A 13 4.99 -4.12 -4.03
N ILE A 14 5.11 -3.04 -3.26
CA ILE A 14 5.53 -3.09 -1.85
C ILE A 14 4.56 -3.94 -1.03
N ALA A 15 3.25 -3.72 -1.19
CA ALA A 15 2.24 -4.48 -0.47
C ALA A 15 2.26 -5.97 -0.86
N GLN A 16 2.36 -6.29 -2.15
CA GLN A 16 2.44 -7.68 -2.63
C GLN A 16 3.71 -8.38 -2.13
N GLN A 17 4.86 -7.69 -2.14
CA GLN A 17 6.12 -8.25 -1.65
C GLN A 17 6.05 -8.56 -0.15
N ALA A 18 5.35 -7.73 0.63
CA ALA A 18 5.22 -7.91 2.07
C ALA A 18 4.21 -8.99 2.48
N PHE A 19 3.08 -9.09 1.78
CA PHE A 19 1.93 -9.91 2.22
C PHE A 19 1.53 -11.03 1.26
N GLY A 20 2.12 -11.09 0.06
CA GLY A 20 1.71 -11.99 -1.01
C GLY A 20 0.31 -11.67 -1.54
N GLY A 21 -0.34 -12.66 -2.15
CA GLY A 21 -1.71 -12.54 -2.63
C GLY A 21 -1.88 -11.67 -3.89
N GLN A 22 -3.13 -11.37 -4.19
CA GLN A 22 -3.54 -10.58 -5.35
C GLN A 22 -4.00 -9.18 -4.93
N VAL A 23 -3.45 -8.14 -5.54
CA VAL A 23 -3.99 -6.79 -5.39
C VAL A 23 -5.28 -6.67 -6.19
N VAL A 24 -6.35 -6.30 -5.50
CA VAL A 24 -7.69 -6.12 -6.11
C VAL A 24 -8.14 -4.66 -6.12
N LYS A 25 -7.48 -3.79 -5.36
CA LYS A 25 -7.70 -2.33 -5.36
C LYS A 25 -6.42 -1.61 -4.95
N ALA A 26 -6.15 -0.46 -5.58
CA ALA A 26 -5.12 0.47 -5.17
C ALA A 26 -5.65 1.90 -5.34
N GLU A 27 -5.52 2.73 -4.30
CA GLU A 27 -5.99 4.11 -4.32
C GLU A 27 -5.09 5.03 -3.47
N GLU A 28 -5.06 6.31 -3.83
CA GLU A 28 -4.47 7.36 -3.00
C GLU A 28 -5.60 8.00 -2.20
N VAL A 29 -5.42 8.11 -0.89
CA VAL A 29 -6.37 8.73 0.02
C VAL A 29 -5.66 9.71 0.95
N GLU A 30 -6.41 10.62 1.54
CA GLU A 30 -5.91 11.53 2.56
C GLU A 30 -6.44 11.10 3.93
N VAL A 31 -5.53 10.86 4.87
CA VAL A 31 -5.82 10.50 6.27
C VAL A 31 -5.09 11.51 7.15
N ASP A 32 -5.81 12.22 8.02
CA ASP A 32 -5.24 13.24 8.91
C ASP A 32 -4.34 14.26 8.16
N GLN A 33 -4.82 14.74 7.00
CA GLN A 33 -4.11 15.66 6.11
C GLN A 33 -2.81 15.11 5.51
N LYS A 34 -2.59 13.80 5.58
CA LYS A 34 -1.46 13.10 4.96
C LYS A 34 -1.95 12.20 3.85
N LYS A 35 -1.30 12.32 2.69
CA LYS A 35 -1.49 11.38 1.58
C LYS A 35 -0.96 10.01 1.98
N VAL A 36 -1.74 8.97 1.75
CA VAL A 36 -1.36 7.57 1.92
C VAL A 36 -1.89 6.75 0.74
N PHE A 37 -1.18 5.68 0.39
CA PHE A 37 -1.73 4.69 -0.53
C PHE A 37 -2.40 3.57 0.25
N VAL A 38 -3.62 3.21 -0.16
CA VAL A 38 -4.35 2.06 0.38
C VAL A 38 -4.37 0.98 -0.68
N ILE A 39 -3.76 -0.16 -0.36
CA ILE A 39 -3.68 -1.31 -1.26
C ILE A 39 -4.49 -2.47 -0.66
N ARG A 40 -5.52 -2.89 -1.36
CA ARG A 40 -6.32 -4.07 -0.96
C ARG A 40 -5.74 -5.33 -1.58
N ILE A 41 -5.36 -6.26 -0.72
CA ILE A 41 -4.85 -7.58 -1.08
C ILE A 41 -5.84 -8.66 -0.66
N VAL A 42 -6.06 -9.63 -1.56
CA VAL A 42 -6.73 -10.89 -1.26
C VAL A 42 -5.70 -12.01 -1.21
N ASN A 43 -5.64 -12.73 -0.10
CA ASN A 43 -4.78 -13.90 0.05
C ASN A 43 -5.56 -15.00 0.80
N ASP A 44 -5.68 -16.18 0.20
CA ASP A 44 -6.45 -17.33 0.75
C ASP A 44 -7.85 -16.95 1.25
N GLY A 45 -8.58 -16.14 0.46
CA GLY A 45 -9.94 -15.68 0.80
C GLY A 45 -9.99 -14.60 1.90
N ARG A 46 -8.85 -14.19 2.47
CA ARG A 46 -8.76 -13.07 3.41
C ARG A 46 -8.46 -11.78 2.67
N VAL A 47 -9.16 -10.72 3.05
CA VAL A 47 -8.95 -9.36 2.54
C VAL A 47 -8.16 -8.56 3.57
N ARG A 48 -7.14 -7.82 3.12
CA ARG A 48 -6.39 -6.86 3.94
C ARG A 48 -6.21 -5.57 3.16
N ASP A 49 -6.40 -4.44 3.86
CA ASP A 49 -6.02 -3.12 3.35
C ASP A 49 -4.67 -2.73 3.96
N VAL A 50 -3.69 -2.48 3.11
CA VAL A 50 -2.32 -2.11 3.48
C VAL A 50 -2.15 -0.63 3.21
N MET A 51 -1.83 0.13 4.26
CA MET A 51 -1.52 1.56 4.15
C MET A 51 -0.03 1.78 3.95
N ILE A 52 0.36 2.57 2.95
CA ILE A 52 1.75 2.85 2.60
C ILE A 52 1.98 4.37 2.61
N ASP A 53 3.04 4.78 3.30
CA ASP A 53 3.55 6.16 3.32
C ASP A 53 4.21 6.50 1.96
N PRO A 54 3.69 7.50 1.22
CA PRO A 54 4.27 7.91 -0.06
C PRO A 54 5.69 8.49 0.08
N ALA A 55 6.06 9.02 1.24
CA ALA A 55 7.35 9.67 1.43
C ALA A 55 8.53 8.69 1.42
N ASN A 56 8.31 7.44 1.81
CA ASN A 56 9.38 6.46 2.04
C ASN A 56 9.00 5.00 1.76
N GLY A 57 7.74 4.71 1.43
CA GLY A 57 7.24 3.35 1.20
C GLY A 57 7.00 2.52 2.46
N ALA A 58 7.02 3.12 3.64
CA ALA A 58 6.77 2.41 4.89
C ALA A 58 5.31 1.94 4.98
N ILE A 59 5.10 0.72 5.47
CA ILE A 59 3.77 0.21 5.78
C ILE A 59 3.34 0.78 7.14
N LEU A 60 2.23 1.51 7.16
CA LEU A 60 1.77 2.30 8.30
C LEU A 60 0.84 1.52 9.24
N ASN A 61 0.26 0.40 8.78
CA ASN A 61 -0.54 -0.48 9.64
C ASN A 61 -0.57 -1.89 9.04
N PRO A 62 -0.06 -2.93 9.73
CA PRO A 62 -0.23 -4.32 9.32
C PRO A 62 -1.60 -4.86 9.71
#